data_AF-A0A9R1QRC8-F1
#
_entry.id   AF-A0A9R1QRC8-F1
#
_cell.length_a   1.000
_cell.length_b   1.000
_cell.length_c   1.000
_cell.angle_alpha   90.00
_cell.angle_beta   90.00
_cell.angle_gamma   90.00
#
_symmetry.space_group_name_H-M   'P 1'
#
loop_
_entity.id
_entity.type
_entity.pdbx_description
1 polymer ?
#
loop_
_entity_poly.entity_id
_entity_poly.type
_entity_poly.pdbx_seq_one_letter_code
_entity_poly.pdbx_strand_id
1 'polypeptide(L)'
;MRIPRGHRRPPPCLHHLLLLLVALCFAALKTAAAAPSTGGTGEGGGGIASVTGSIMDTKDAISAKDISRKEPVGGVIALKESMKYFDADFFNDSKLREMENGAKEFNVPAFRENRRLVAMKDGGLHDPSVLVFKSSWSSKSKVKESEMFDCPQTSMTQRPSNDEDIAFMSIIELGELFRTKKITSHELTDVFLRRLKRYGAVLESVITYTEELAYKQAKEADDLLEQGKYLGPLHGIPYGLKDIIAVPQYNTTWGSKTFKNQVIDMEAFVYKRLKSAGAVLVAKLVTGSLAYDDIWFGGRTRNPWNIEEFSTGSSAGPTASTSAGMVPFAIGSETAGSITYPAARCGVTALRPSFGTVARTGVMSLSESLDKLGPFCRSAADCAIVLDAIRGSDPGDPSSREIALEDPFHVDITKLTVGYLDSAEMEVVKVLSAKGAKFVPFKLNYTVESVQSILNITMDVDMLAHFDNWQREGHDDDYEAQDQWPVELRRARLVPAVDYVQAQRARGRLIREVRESFTVDAFIGNVTDWELVCLGNLVGLPIVVVPTGFKSIEHPPKGNTRRRTTVTTGIYAPPDHDHIALALAMAYQSVTDHHKQRPPIDAN
;
A
#
# COMPACT_ATOMS: atom_id res chain seq x y z
N MET A 1 -3.99 64.60 20.85
CA MET A 1 -5.34 64.63 20.24
C MET A 1 -6.21 63.59 20.96
N ARG A 2 -7.25 64.02 21.67
CA ARG A 2 -8.23 63.16 22.37
C ARG A 2 -9.33 62.76 21.37
N ILE A 3 -9.74 61.49 21.37
CA ILE A 3 -10.94 61.01 20.66
C ILE A 3 -11.97 60.55 21.71
N PRO A 4 -13.29 60.83 21.54
CA PRO A 4 -14.28 60.74 22.61
C PRO A 4 -14.93 59.36 22.74
N ARG A 5 -15.39 59.06 23.96
CA ARG A 5 -16.29 57.93 24.28
C ARG A 5 -17.70 58.20 23.75
N GLY A 6 -18.26 57.28 22.98
CA GLY A 6 -19.67 57.24 22.59
C GLY A 6 -20.30 55.90 22.93
N HIS A 7 -21.22 55.87 23.90
CA HIS A 7 -22.09 54.74 24.20
C HIS A 7 -23.19 54.61 23.12
N ARG A 8 -23.34 53.42 22.54
CA ARG A 8 -24.61 52.94 21.95
C ARG A 8 -24.81 51.47 22.32
N ARG A 9 -25.96 51.15 22.94
CA ARG A 9 -26.44 49.78 23.17
C ARG A 9 -26.93 49.17 21.83
N PRO A 10 -26.73 47.88 21.55
CA PRO A 10 -27.38 47.20 20.43
C PRO A 10 -28.82 46.76 20.80
N PRO A 11 -29.73 46.58 19.82
CA PRO A 11 -31.12 46.20 20.07
C PRO A 11 -31.26 44.69 20.38
N PRO A 12 -32.28 44.26 21.15
CA PRO A 12 -32.43 42.88 21.59
C PRO A 12 -33.36 42.11 20.63
N CYS A 13 -32.86 41.61 19.48
CA CYS A 13 -33.72 40.79 18.59
C CYS A 13 -33.06 39.58 17.91
N LEU A 14 -31.79 39.23 18.17
CA LEU A 14 -31.18 38.02 17.59
C LEU A 14 -31.04 36.84 18.58
N HIS A 15 -30.97 37.11 19.88
CA HIS A 15 -30.72 36.07 20.89
C HIS A 15 -31.96 35.21 21.20
N HIS A 16 -33.17 35.78 21.09
CA HIS A 16 -34.41 35.04 21.33
C HIS A 16 -34.83 34.13 20.17
N LEU A 17 -34.46 34.46 18.93
CA LEU A 17 -34.78 33.61 17.77
C LEU A 17 -33.91 32.33 17.75
N LEU A 18 -32.65 32.44 18.17
CA LEU A 18 -31.73 31.30 18.26
C LEU A 18 -32.12 30.33 19.40
N LEU A 19 -32.58 30.84 20.54
CA LEU A 19 -33.07 30.02 21.65
C LEU A 19 -34.39 29.30 21.34
N LEU A 20 -35.28 29.91 20.54
CA LEU A 20 -36.52 29.26 20.09
C LEU A 20 -36.27 28.12 19.09
N LEU A 21 -35.30 28.28 18.19
CA LEU A 21 -34.92 27.23 17.22
C LEU A 21 -34.25 26.03 17.90
N VAL A 22 -33.40 26.26 18.91
CA VAL A 22 -32.80 25.18 19.70
C VAL A 22 -33.88 24.44 20.53
N ALA A 23 -34.85 25.15 21.09
CA ALA A 23 -35.94 24.53 21.86
C ALA A 23 -36.89 23.67 20.99
N LEU A 24 -37.16 24.07 19.74
CA LEU A 24 -37.97 23.30 18.79
C LEU A 24 -37.26 22.02 18.32
N CYS A 25 -35.94 22.03 18.17
CA CYS A 25 -35.16 20.82 17.87
C CYS A 25 -35.19 19.78 19.01
N PHE A 26 -35.22 20.22 20.27
CA PHE A 26 -35.30 19.29 21.41
C PHE A 26 -36.70 18.70 21.63
N ALA A 27 -37.77 19.38 21.20
CA ALA A 27 -39.14 18.86 21.27
C ALA A 27 -39.40 17.74 20.25
N ALA A 28 -38.82 17.83 19.05
CA ALA A 28 -38.97 16.82 18.00
C ALA A 28 -38.25 15.49 18.29
N LEU A 29 -37.20 15.51 19.13
CA LEU A 29 -36.50 14.28 19.55
C LEU A 29 -37.20 13.51 20.68
N LYS A 30 -38.16 14.12 21.40
CA LYS A 30 -38.86 13.45 22.51
C LYS A 30 -40.12 12.67 22.09
N THR A 31 -40.61 12.83 20.87
CA THR A 31 -41.83 12.15 20.38
C THR A 31 -41.58 10.82 19.67
N ALA A 32 -40.32 10.39 19.51
CA ALA A 32 -39.98 9.13 18.84
C ALA A 32 -39.75 7.93 19.80
N ALA A 33 -39.93 8.12 21.12
CA ALA A 33 -39.68 7.07 22.11
C ALA A 33 -40.88 6.88 23.04
N ALA A 34 -41.95 6.25 22.55
CA ALA A 34 -42.98 5.64 23.41
C ALA A 34 -43.93 4.71 22.61
N ALA A 35 -43.69 3.40 22.66
CA ALA A 35 -44.73 2.36 22.72
C ALA A 35 -44.09 0.97 23.03
N PRO A 36 -44.54 0.24 24.06
CA PRO A 36 -44.02 -1.08 24.42
C PRO A 36 -45.00 -2.22 24.04
N SER A 37 -44.48 -3.44 23.79
CA SER A 37 -45.23 -4.69 24.02
C SER A 37 -44.32 -5.94 24.13
N THR A 38 -44.25 -6.49 25.34
CA THR A 38 -44.28 -7.92 25.76
C THR A 38 -44.46 -8.97 24.65
N GLY A 39 -43.91 -10.19 24.64
CA GLY A 39 -43.18 -11.04 25.59
C GLY A 39 -43.21 -12.49 25.04
N GLY A 40 -42.29 -13.38 25.44
CA GLY A 40 -42.36 -14.80 25.09
C GLY A 40 -41.04 -15.57 25.27
N THR A 41 -40.98 -16.39 26.31
CA THR A 41 -39.89 -17.28 26.75
C THR A 41 -39.77 -18.56 25.93
N GLY A 42 -38.56 -19.12 25.81
CA GLY A 42 -38.31 -20.51 25.40
C GLY A 42 -36.83 -20.88 25.40
N GLU A 43 -36.45 -21.81 26.29
CA GLU A 43 -35.09 -22.34 26.50
C GLU A 43 -34.60 -23.29 25.38
N GLY A 44 -33.26 -23.41 25.28
CA GLY A 44 -32.59 -24.71 25.14
C GLY A 44 -31.88 -25.02 23.82
N GLY A 45 -30.60 -25.41 23.93
CA GLY A 45 -29.94 -26.30 22.96
C GLY A 45 -28.62 -25.80 22.37
N GLY A 46 -27.51 -26.38 22.84
CA GLY A 46 -26.17 -26.14 22.30
C GLY A 46 -25.96 -26.70 20.89
N GLY A 47 -24.97 -26.14 20.19
CA GLY A 47 -24.52 -26.63 18.89
C GLY A 47 -23.32 -25.84 18.39
N ILE A 48 -22.17 -26.50 18.38
CA ILE A 48 -20.91 -26.05 17.78
C ILE A 48 -21.10 -26.00 16.26
N ALA A 49 -20.85 -24.87 15.61
CA ALA A 49 -20.66 -24.81 14.16
C ALA A 49 -19.78 -23.62 13.75
N SER A 50 -18.83 -23.93 12.86
CA SER A 50 -17.78 -23.13 12.26
C SER A 50 -18.21 -21.78 11.68
N VAL A 51 -17.47 -20.73 12.02
CA VAL A 51 -17.51 -19.43 11.33
C VAL A 51 -16.56 -19.50 10.15
N THR A 52 -17.09 -19.83 8.97
CA THR A 52 -16.44 -19.58 7.68
C THR A 52 -16.84 -18.18 7.22
N GLY A 53 -15.88 -17.25 7.21
CA GLY A 53 -16.06 -15.92 6.62
C GLY A 53 -16.24 -16.03 5.11
N SER A 54 -17.48 -15.85 4.64
CA SER A 54 -17.81 -15.78 3.23
C SER A 54 -17.52 -14.38 2.71
N ILE A 55 -16.67 -14.34 1.70
CA ILE A 55 -16.58 -13.27 0.70
C ILE A 55 -17.99 -12.97 0.20
N MET A 56 -18.40 -11.70 0.23
CA MET A 56 -19.67 -11.26 -0.34
C MET A 56 -19.60 -11.42 -1.86
N ASP A 57 -20.34 -12.40 -2.35
CA ASP A 57 -20.58 -12.69 -3.76
C ASP A 57 -21.54 -11.59 -4.31
N THR A 58 -21.01 -10.68 -5.12
CA THR A 58 -21.79 -9.59 -5.75
C THR A 58 -22.63 -10.16 -6.90
N LYS A 59 -23.77 -10.74 -6.55
CA LYS A 59 -24.88 -10.99 -7.48
C LYS A 59 -26.19 -10.52 -6.85
N ASP A 60 -26.33 -9.20 -6.80
CA ASP A 60 -27.63 -8.55 -6.92
C ASP A 60 -27.42 -7.24 -7.69
N ALA A 61 -27.49 -7.37 -9.02
CA ALA A 61 -27.56 -6.23 -9.91
C ALA A 61 -28.90 -5.51 -9.67
N ILE A 62 -28.86 -4.42 -8.91
CA ILE A 62 -29.98 -3.49 -8.79
C ILE A 62 -30.17 -2.83 -10.16
N SER A 63 -31.16 -3.33 -10.90
CA SER A 63 -31.69 -2.69 -12.10
C SER A 63 -32.04 -1.23 -11.80
N ALA A 64 -31.47 -0.32 -12.59
CA ALA A 64 -31.59 1.14 -12.48
C ALA A 64 -33.01 1.69 -12.82
N LYS A 65 -34.08 1.06 -12.34
CA LYS A 65 -35.47 1.48 -12.65
C LYS A 65 -36.47 1.56 -11.50
N ASP A 66 -36.08 1.42 -10.25
CA ASP A 66 -37.00 1.60 -9.11
C ASP A 66 -36.53 2.64 -8.06
N ILE A 67 -36.02 3.79 -8.52
CA ILE A 67 -35.82 4.97 -7.66
C ILE A 67 -37.15 5.72 -7.54
N SER A 68 -38.08 5.17 -6.75
CA SER A 68 -39.26 5.89 -6.27
C SER A 68 -39.75 5.31 -4.94
N ARG A 69 -38.91 5.43 -3.90
CA ARG A 69 -39.40 5.43 -2.52
C ARG A 69 -38.87 6.68 -1.81
N LYS A 70 -39.82 7.54 -1.43
CA LYS A 70 -39.62 8.82 -0.74
C LYS A 70 -39.12 8.58 0.68
N GLU A 71 -37.81 8.69 0.89
CA GLU A 71 -37.17 8.96 2.18
C GLU A 71 -36.77 10.45 2.27
N PRO A 72 -36.59 11.03 3.47
CA PRO A 72 -36.82 12.45 3.68
C PRO A 72 -35.72 13.31 3.06
N VAL A 73 -36.12 14.11 2.07
CA VAL A 73 -35.36 15.18 1.40
C VAL A 73 -34.68 16.16 2.39
N GLY A 74 -35.07 16.15 3.67
CA GLY A 74 -34.54 17.02 4.73
C GLY A 74 -33.04 16.87 5.01
N GLY A 75 -32.48 15.65 4.97
CA GLY A 75 -31.05 15.42 5.21
C GLY A 75 -30.17 16.05 4.13
N VAL A 76 -30.49 15.76 2.87
CA VAL A 76 -29.85 16.33 1.67
C VAL A 76 -29.99 17.85 1.63
N ILE A 77 -31.18 18.40 1.91
CA ILE A 77 -31.39 19.86 1.96
C ILE A 77 -30.50 20.49 3.03
N ALA A 78 -30.46 19.92 4.23
CA ALA A 78 -29.63 20.43 5.31
C ALA A 78 -28.13 20.36 4.96
N LEU A 79 -27.68 19.26 4.34
CA LEU A 79 -26.30 19.10 3.91
C LEU A 79 -25.94 20.10 2.82
N LYS A 80 -26.81 20.29 1.82
CA LYS A 80 -26.64 21.25 0.73
C LYS A 80 -26.44 22.67 1.23
N GLU A 81 -27.27 23.11 2.18
CA GLU A 81 -27.11 24.43 2.80
C GLU A 81 -25.84 24.51 3.66
N SER A 82 -25.46 23.41 4.33
CA SER A 82 -24.25 23.35 5.14
C SER A 82 -22.97 23.43 4.30
N MET A 83 -22.96 22.82 3.11
CA MET A 83 -21.80 22.78 2.23
C MET A 83 -21.37 24.16 1.72
N LYS A 84 -22.28 25.15 1.68
CA LYS A 84 -21.95 26.55 1.37
C LYS A 84 -20.95 27.15 2.36
N TYR A 85 -21.01 26.75 3.64
CA TYR A 85 -20.06 27.24 4.66
C TYR A 85 -18.65 26.64 4.51
N PHE A 86 -18.52 25.53 3.78
CA PHE A 86 -17.26 24.84 3.49
C PHE A 86 -16.74 25.11 2.08
N ASP A 87 -17.39 26.04 1.36
CA ASP A 87 -17.12 26.30 -0.06
C ASP A 87 -17.19 24.98 -0.87
N ALA A 88 -18.25 24.21 -0.67
CA ALA A 88 -18.42 22.85 -1.19
C ALA A 88 -19.78 22.63 -1.86
N ASP A 89 -20.42 23.71 -2.34
CA ASP A 89 -21.80 23.70 -2.84
C ASP A 89 -21.95 23.23 -4.30
N PHE A 90 -20.88 22.66 -4.86
CA PHE A 90 -20.82 22.14 -6.22
C PHE A 90 -21.33 20.69 -6.37
N PHE A 91 -21.68 20.01 -5.27
CA PHE A 91 -22.23 18.66 -5.32
C PHE A 91 -23.73 18.63 -5.68
N ASN A 92 -24.10 17.72 -6.58
CA ASN A 92 -25.50 17.44 -6.90
C ASN A 92 -26.19 16.63 -5.79
N ASP A 93 -27.52 16.58 -5.82
CA ASP A 93 -28.32 15.92 -4.79
C ASP A 93 -28.03 14.41 -4.65
N SER A 94 -27.53 13.74 -5.70
CA SER A 94 -27.13 12.33 -5.63
C SER A 94 -25.83 12.16 -4.83
N LYS A 95 -24.83 12.98 -5.15
CA LYS A 95 -23.54 13.02 -4.43
C LYS A 95 -23.75 13.39 -2.95
N LEU A 96 -24.65 14.33 -2.66
CA LEU A 96 -25.00 14.70 -1.29
C LEU A 96 -25.68 13.56 -0.50
N ARG A 97 -26.49 12.72 -1.14
CA ARG A 97 -27.06 11.52 -0.49
C ARG A 97 -25.98 10.51 -0.13
N GLU A 98 -25.03 10.29 -1.04
CA GLU A 98 -23.91 9.40 -0.80
C GLU A 98 -23.04 9.90 0.36
N MET A 99 -22.75 11.20 0.42
CA MET A 99 -22.07 11.83 1.55
C MET A 99 -22.83 11.64 2.86
N GLU A 100 -24.16 11.79 2.86
CA GLU A 100 -24.99 11.56 4.04
C GLU A 100 -24.91 10.10 4.53
N ASN A 101 -24.94 9.14 3.61
CA ASN A 101 -24.82 7.72 3.93
C ASN A 101 -23.43 7.38 4.48
N GLY A 102 -22.36 7.81 3.78
CA GLY A 102 -20.98 7.63 4.25
C GLY A 102 -20.74 8.29 5.61
N ALA A 103 -21.38 9.42 5.88
CA ALA A 103 -21.29 10.05 7.20
C ALA A 103 -21.91 9.18 8.31
N LYS A 104 -23.06 8.56 8.06
CA LYS A 104 -23.79 7.74 9.03
C LYS A 104 -23.14 6.36 9.23
N GLU A 105 -22.70 5.74 8.15
CA GLU A 105 -22.21 4.37 8.13
C GLU A 105 -20.73 4.30 8.50
N PHE A 106 -19.95 5.32 8.15
CA PHE A 106 -18.49 5.31 8.32
C PHE A 106 -17.99 6.38 9.28
N ASN A 107 -18.17 7.66 8.94
CA ASN A 107 -17.53 8.77 9.67
C ASN A 107 -17.98 8.85 11.14
N VAL A 108 -19.29 8.92 11.41
CA VAL A 108 -19.82 9.10 12.78
C VAL A 108 -19.45 7.93 13.71
N PRO A 109 -19.56 6.65 13.28
CA PRO A 109 -19.03 5.53 14.04
C PRO A 109 -17.54 5.69 14.38
N ALA A 110 -16.69 5.95 13.37
CA ALA A 110 -15.25 6.10 13.55
C ALA A 110 -14.89 7.30 14.47
N PHE A 111 -15.62 8.41 14.37
CA PHE A 111 -15.46 9.56 15.26
C PHE A 111 -15.77 9.19 16.70
N ARG A 112 -16.89 8.50 16.95
CA ARG A 112 -17.28 8.08 18.29
C ARG A 112 -16.26 7.13 18.89
N GLU A 113 -15.76 6.19 18.09
CA GLU A 113 -14.73 5.25 18.50
C GLU A 113 -13.43 5.97 18.86
N ASN A 114 -12.87 6.77 17.95
CA ASN A 114 -11.62 7.51 18.19
C ASN A 114 -11.75 8.45 19.38
N ARG A 115 -12.85 9.20 19.49
CA ARG A 115 -13.12 10.04 20.67
C ARG A 115 -13.16 9.20 21.94
N ARG A 116 -13.84 8.05 21.96
CA ARG A 116 -13.87 7.18 23.14
C ARG A 116 -12.48 6.66 23.50
N LEU A 117 -11.63 6.39 22.51
CA LEU A 117 -10.26 5.92 22.70
C LEU A 117 -9.34 6.99 23.31
N VAL A 118 -9.48 8.27 22.94
CA VAL A 118 -8.52 9.32 23.34
C VAL A 118 -9.10 10.48 24.17
N ALA A 119 -10.42 10.49 24.42
CA ALA A 119 -11.07 11.46 25.31
C ALA A 119 -10.90 11.04 26.77
N MET A 120 -9.78 11.43 27.35
CA MET A 120 -9.48 11.25 28.77
C MET A 120 -9.83 12.52 29.57
N LYS A 121 -10.17 12.36 30.85
CA LYS A 121 -10.57 13.48 31.74
C LYS A 121 -9.49 14.56 31.90
N ASP A 122 -8.25 14.24 31.55
CA ASP A 122 -7.07 15.11 31.61
C ASP A 122 -6.80 15.91 30.31
N GLY A 123 -7.69 15.85 29.32
CA GLY A 123 -7.48 16.47 28.00
C GLY A 123 -6.57 15.64 27.06
N GLY A 124 -6.26 14.40 27.45
CA GLY A 124 -5.30 13.48 26.83
C GLY A 124 -3.88 14.00 26.84
N LEU A 125 -3.43 14.34 28.05
CA LEU A 125 -2.03 14.55 28.39
C LEU A 125 -1.14 13.36 27.98
N HIS A 126 -1.72 12.16 27.97
CA HIS A 126 -1.03 10.91 27.65
C HIS A 126 -1.05 10.54 26.15
N ASP A 127 -1.91 11.18 25.34
CA ASP A 127 -2.07 10.91 23.91
C ASP A 127 -2.05 12.22 23.11
N PRO A 128 -0.88 12.89 23.02
CA PRO A 128 -0.77 14.13 22.25
C PRO A 128 -0.98 13.86 20.75
N SER A 129 -1.48 14.87 20.03
CA SER A 129 -1.59 14.79 18.58
C SER A 129 -0.21 14.72 17.93
N VAL A 130 -0.03 13.76 17.02
CA VAL A 130 1.14 13.63 16.16
C VAL A 130 0.74 13.99 14.73
N LEU A 131 0.82 15.29 14.41
CA LEU A 131 0.70 15.76 13.02
C LEU A 131 1.95 15.45 12.20
N VAL A 132 3.07 15.14 12.87
CA VAL A 132 4.30 14.63 12.25
C VAL A 132 4.46 13.17 12.66
N PHE A 133 4.45 12.27 11.68
CA PHE A 133 4.62 10.84 11.92
C PHE A 133 6.10 10.44 11.89
N LYS A 134 6.55 9.78 12.96
CA LYS A 134 7.89 9.18 13.06
C LYS A 134 7.74 7.73 13.52
N SER A 135 8.07 6.79 12.64
CA SER A 135 7.94 5.34 12.91
C SER A 135 9.04 4.78 13.80
N SER A 136 10.19 5.46 13.93
CA SER A 136 11.31 4.93 14.75
C SER A 136 10.93 4.73 16.21
N TRP A 137 11.22 3.54 16.74
CA TRP A 137 11.01 3.25 18.16
C TRP A 137 12.18 3.68 19.04
N SER A 138 13.31 4.03 18.44
CA SER A 138 14.50 4.50 19.16
C SER A 138 14.55 6.03 19.21
N SER A 139 14.91 6.59 20.37
CA SER A 139 15.17 8.03 20.52
C SER A 139 16.57 8.43 20.05
N LYS A 140 17.47 7.45 19.84
CA LYS A 140 18.85 7.65 19.39
C LYS A 140 18.97 7.17 17.95
N SER A 141 19.06 8.10 17.00
CA SER A 141 19.60 7.77 15.68
C SER A 141 21.08 7.43 15.88
N LYS A 142 21.40 6.12 15.91
CA LYS A 142 22.79 5.71 15.71
C LYS A 142 23.06 5.91 14.22
N VAL A 143 23.54 7.10 13.87
CA VAL A 143 24.15 7.34 12.56
C VAL A 143 25.47 6.57 12.56
N LYS A 144 25.41 5.27 12.27
CA LYS A 144 26.57 4.59 11.69
C LYS A 144 26.61 4.99 10.22
N GLU A 145 27.81 5.15 9.65
CA GLU A 145 27.94 5.22 8.20
C GLU A 145 27.23 4.02 7.60
N SER A 146 26.28 4.28 6.71
CA SER A 146 25.54 3.23 6.02
C SER A 146 26.49 2.58 5.03
N GLU A 147 27.13 1.49 5.45
CA GLU A 147 27.88 0.62 4.55
C GLU A 147 26.89 -0.08 3.60
N MET A 148 27.27 -0.21 2.32
CA MET A 148 26.54 -1.03 1.37
C MET A 148 26.50 -2.48 1.86
N PHE A 149 25.43 -3.20 1.55
CA PHE A 149 25.34 -4.62 1.90
C PHE A 149 26.39 -5.42 1.14
N ASP A 150 27.07 -6.33 1.84
CA ASP A 150 28.06 -7.22 1.24
C ASP A 150 27.34 -8.39 0.56
N CYS A 151 26.86 -8.09 -0.65
CA CYS A 151 26.05 -9.01 -1.44
C CYS A 151 26.89 -10.23 -1.86
N PRO A 152 26.37 -11.47 -1.68
CA PRO A 152 27.14 -12.66 -1.98
C PRO A 152 27.50 -12.74 -3.46
N GLN A 153 28.77 -13.03 -3.74
CA GLN A 153 29.25 -13.24 -5.10
C GLN A 153 29.03 -14.70 -5.53
N THR A 154 28.56 -14.90 -6.76
CA THR A 154 28.47 -16.22 -7.39
C THR A 154 29.60 -16.37 -8.39
N SER A 155 30.51 -17.33 -8.24
CA SER A 155 31.68 -17.47 -9.14
C SER A 155 31.48 -18.40 -10.33
N MET A 156 30.32 -19.06 -10.45
CA MET A 156 30.09 -20.14 -11.43
C MET A 156 28.81 -19.97 -12.28
N THR A 157 28.19 -18.80 -12.29
CA THR A 157 26.94 -18.57 -13.04
C THR A 157 27.19 -18.72 -14.53
N GLN A 158 26.50 -19.66 -15.18
CA GLN A 158 26.57 -19.87 -16.63
C GLN A 158 25.36 -19.25 -17.32
N ARG A 159 25.57 -18.72 -18.52
CA ARG A 159 24.48 -18.20 -19.34
C ARG A 159 23.60 -19.38 -19.77
N PRO A 160 22.29 -19.39 -19.46
CA PRO A 160 21.37 -20.38 -19.98
C PRO A 160 21.32 -20.36 -21.52
N SER A 161 20.91 -21.47 -22.13
CA SER A 161 20.83 -21.59 -23.59
C SER A 161 19.63 -20.86 -24.20
N ASN A 162 18.65 -20.44 -23.40
CA ASN A 162 17.44 -19.77 -23.85
C ASN A 162 17.12 -18.53 -22.99
N ASP A 163 16.44 -17.57 -23.62
CA ASP A 163 16.06 -16.29 -23.00
C ASP A 163 14.96 -16.44 -21.93
N GLU A 164 14.13 -17.49 -22.01
CA GLU A 164 13.12 -17.78 -21.00
C GLU A 164 13.77 -18.05 -19.65
N ASP A 165 14.86 -18.81 -19.60
CA ASP A 165 15.60 -19.08 -18.36
C ASP A 165 16.32 -17.84 -17.84
N ILE A 166 16.87 -16.99 -18.72
CA ILE A 166 17.49 -15.71 -18.33
C ILE A 166 16.50 -14.82 -17.59
N ALA A 167 15.25 -14.74 -18.08
CA ALA A 167 14.20 -13.95 -17.46
C ALA A 167 13.85 -14.39 -16.03
N PHE A 168 14.18 -15.64 -15.69
CA PHE A 168 13.98 -16.23 -14.36
C PHE A 168 15.25 -16.42 -13.53
N MET A 169 16.35 -15.75 -13.88
CA MET A 169 17.52 -15.62 -13.01
C MET A 169 17.29 -14.55 -11.92
N SER A 170 18.02 -14.65 -10.82
CA SER A 170 18.10 -13.64 -9.76
C SER A 170 18.95 -12.44 -10.19
N ILE A 171 18.86 -11.32 -9.48
CA ILE A 171 19.68 -10.12 -9.74
C ILE A 171 21.17 -10.46 -9.59
N ILE A 172 21.52 -11.27 -8.59
CA ILE A 172 22.92 -11.70 -8.36
C ILE A 172 23.45 -12.47 -9.57
N GLU A 173 22.67 -13.42 -10.08
CA GLU A 173 23.07 -14.22 -11.24
C GLU A 173 23.15 -13.37 -12.52
N LEU A 174 22.19 -12.47 -12.75
CA LEU A 174 22.21 -11.56 -13.90
C LEU A 174 23.40 -10.59 -13.83
N GLY A 175 23.65 -10.02 -12.64
CA GLY A 175 24.79 -9.15 -12.38
C GLY A 175 26.11 -9.85 -12.62
N GLU A 176 26.22 -11.14 -12.26
CA GLU A 176 27.40 -11.95 -12.52
C GLU A 176 27.61 -12.22 -14.01
N LEU A 177 26.55 -12.58 -14.75
CA LEU A 177 26.66 -12.76 -16.21
C LEU A 177 27.14 -11.48 -16.89
N PHE A 178 26.62 -10.33 -16.46
CA PHE A 178 27.03 -9.04 -17.00
C PHE A 178 28.48 -8.71 -16.62
N ARG A 179 28.83 -8.76 -15.33
CA ARG A 179 30.17 -8.48 -14.81
C ARG A 179 31.26 -9.33 -15.46
N THR A 180 30.96 -10.59 -15.76
CA THR A 180 31.87 -11.53 -16.43
C THR A 180 31.79 -11.50 -17.96
N LYS A 181 31.06 -10.52 -18.53
CA LYS A 181 30.89 -10.31 -19.97
C LYS A 181 30.33 -11.53 -20.71
N LYS A 182 29.55 -12.37 -20.03
CA LYS A 182 28.80 -13.50 -20.63
C LYS A 182 27.52 -13.03 -21.32
N ILE A 183 27.03 -11.85 -20.93
CA ILE A 183 25.94 -11.12 -21.58
C ILE A 183 26.23 -9.62 -21.49
N THR A 184 25.82 -8.84 -22.48
CA THR A 184 25.87 -7.37 -22.40
C THR A 184 24.59 -6.82 -21.78
N SER A 185 24.61 -5.60 -21.26
CA SER A 185 23.40 -4.93 -20.78
C SER A 185 22.43 -4.68 -21.94
N HIS A 186 22.94 -4.39 -23.14
CA HIS A 186 22.12 -4.29 -24.35
C HIS A 186 21.37 -5.59 -24.67
N GLU A 187 22.07 -6.75 -24.65
CA GLU A 187 21.44 -8.06 -24.85
C GLU A 187 20.41 -8.37 -23.77
N LEU A 188 20.74 -8.10 -22.50
CA LEU A 188 19.82 -8.32 -21.39
C LEU A 188 18.56 -7.45 -21.50
N THR A 189 18.73 -6.18 -21.90
CA THR A 189 17.63 -5.24 -22.15
C THR A 189 16.72 -5.74 -23.27
N ASP A 190 17.29 -6.26 -24.35
CA ASP A 190 16.51 -6.84 -25.45
C ASP A 190 15.67 -8.04 -25.01
N VAL A 191 16.22 -8.94 -24.18
CA VAL A 191 15.48 -10.08 -23.61
C VAL A 191 14.21 -9.60 -22.88
N PHE A 192 14.35 -8.64 -21.97
CA PHE A 192 13.21 -8.17 -21.18
C PHE A 192 12.23 -7.30 -21.99
N LEU A 193 12.70 -6.47 -22.93
CA LEU A 193 11.81 -5.71 -23.83
C LEU A 193 10.98 -6.64 -24.72
N ARG A 194 11.57 -7.73 -25.26
CA ARG A 194 10.83 -8.73 -26.04
C ARG A 194 9.73 -9.40 -25.21
N ARG A 195 10.02 -9.74 -23.95
CA ARG A 195 9.01 -10.31 -23.03
C ARG A 195 7.92 -9.32 -22.66
N LEU A 196 8.30 -8.07 -22.38
CA LEU A 196 7.40 -6.96 -22.12
C LEU A 196 6.41 -6.74 -23.28
N LYS A 197 6.88 -6.82 -24.52
CA LYS A 197 6.04 -6.76 -25.73
C LYS A 197 5.16 -8.00 -25.92
N ARG A 198 5.68 -9.18 -25.61
CA ARG A 198 4.94 -10.46 -25.74
C ARG A 198 3.79 -10.57 -24.74
N TYR A 199 4.03 -10.24 -23.48
CA TYR A 199 3.09 -10.51 -22.39
C TYR A 199 2.39 -9.26 -21.83
N GLY A 200 2.87 -8.05 -22.14
CA GLY A 200 2.32 -6.80 -21.59
C GLY A 200 0.85 -6.59 -21.91
N ALA A 201 0.43 -6.87 -23.14
CA ALA A 201 -0.99 -6.79 -23.54
C ALA A 201 -1.83 -7.92 -22.96
N VAL A 202 -1.26 -9.13 -22.80
CA VAL A 202 -1.96 -10.27 -22.20
C VAL A 202 -2.29 -10.00 -20.74
N LEU A 203 -1.36 -9.35 -20.03
CA LEU A 203 -1.51 -9.05 -18.61
C LEU A 203 -2.09 -7.66 -18.32
N GLU A 204 -2.18 -6.78 -19.32
CA GLU A 204 -2.57 -5.38 -19.15
C GLU A 204 -1.74 -4.69 -18.05
N SER A 205 -0.41 -4.84 -18.11
CA SER A 205 0.52 -4.48 -17.01
C SER A 205 1.49 -3.34 -17.30
N VAL A 206 1.52 -2.81 -18.53
CA VAL A 206 2.48 -1.77 -18.97
C VAL A 206 1.75 -0.51 -19.45
N ILE A 207 2.20 0.66 -18.96
CA ILE A 207 1.74 1.98 -19.42
C ILE A 207 2.59 2.47 -20.57
N THR A 208 3.91 2.40 -20.43
CA THR A 208 4.86 2.96 -21.41
C THR A 208 6.13 2.13 -21.43
N TYR A 209 6.55 1.71 -22.62
CA TYR A 209 7.89 1.15 -22.83
C TYR A 209 8.89 2.29 -22.96
N THR A 210 10.04 2.19 -22.30
CA THR A 210 11.06 3.23 -22.29
C THR A 210 12.23 2.87 -23.21
N GLU A 211 11.97 2.26 -24.37
CA GLU A 211 12.97 1.61 -25.22
C GLU A 211 14.19 2.48 -25.54
N GLU A 212 13.97 3.72 -25.97
CA GLU A 212 15.07 4.65 -26.30
C GLU A 212 15.97 4.93 -25.08
N LEU A 213 15.35 5.22 -23.93
CA LEU A 213 16.07 5.40 -22.67
C LEU A 213 16.76 4.11 -22.22
N ALA A 214 16.09 2.96 -22.38
CA ALA A 214 16.60 1.66 -21.98
C ALA A 214 17.89 1.33 -22.74
N TYR A 215 17.88 1.46 -24.07
CA TYR A 215 19.07 1.22 -24.88
C TYR A 215 20.19 2.22 -24.59
N LYS A 216 19.85 3.49 -24.32
CA LYS A 216 20.83 4.48 -23.89
C LYS A 216 21.49 4.10 -22.56
N GLN A 217 20.71 3.77 -21.54
CA GLN A 217 21.21 3.37 -20.22
C GLN A 217 21.99 2.05 -20.28
N ALA A 218 21.54 1.09 -21.10
CA ALA A 218 22.23 -0.16 -21.31
C ALA A 218 23.61 0.05 -21.95
N LYS A 219 23.68 0.91 -22.98
CA LYS A 219 24.95 1.30 -23.59
C LYS A 219 25.88 1.98 -22.57
N GLU A 220 25.35 2.90 -21.75
CA GLU A 220 26.12 3.56 -20.70
C GLU A 220 26.69 2.53 -19.69
N ALA A 221 25.91 1.51 -19.32
CA ALA A 221 26.37 0.44 -18.44
C ALA A 221 27.46 -0.44 -19.10
N ASP A 222 27.28 -0.81 -20.36
CA ASP A 222 28.28 -1.55 -21.15
C ASP A 222 29.60 -0.76 -21.24
N ASP A 223 29.54 0.53 -21.60
CA ASP A 223 30.71 1.43 -21.72
C ASP A 223 31.47 1.55 -20.38
N LEU A 224 30.74 1.68 -19.25
CA LEU A 224 31.34 1.74 -17.92
C LEU A 224 32.05 0.42 -17.55
N LEU A 225 31.44 -0.72 -17.87
CA LEU A 225 32.06 -2.02 -17.63
C LEU A 225 33.31 -2.22 -18.50
N GLU A 226 33.30 -1.76 -19.76
CA GLU A 226 34.48 -1.79 -20.63
C GLU A 226 35.64 -0.96 -20.08
N GLN A 227 35.35 0.15 -19.42
CA GLN A 227 36.31 1.00 -18.70
C GLN A 227 36.78 0.39 -17.37
N GLY A 228 36.30 -0.81 -17.00
CA GLY A 228 36.63 -1.49 -15.75
C GLY A 228 35.86 -0.98 -14.53
N LYS A 229 34.81 -0.16 -14.73
CA LYS A 229 33.99 0.39 -13.66
C LYS A 229 32.68 -0.39 -13.52
N TYR A 230 32.64 -1.32 -12.57
CA TYR A 230 31.43 -2.04 -12.19
C TYR A 230 30.76 -1.35 -10.98
N LEU A 231 29.50 -0.93 -11.11
CA LEU A 231 28.77 -0.17 -10.09
C LEU A 231 28.10 -1.04 -9.01
N GLY A 232 28.15 -2.37 -9.15
CA GLY A 232 27.52 -3.31 -8.22
C GLY A 232 26.39 -4.13 -8.87
N PRO A 233 25.62 -4.89 -8.07
CA PRO A 233 24.71 -5.91 -8.57
C PRO A 233 23.62 -5.43 -9.54
N LEU A 234 23.19 -4.17 -9.45
CA LEU A 234 22.18 -3.59 -10.35
C LEU A 234 22.74 -3.00 -11.65
N HIS A 235 24.07 -2.97 -11.81
CA HIS A 235 24.70 -2.40 -12.98
C HIS A 235 24.28 -3.17 -14.24
N GLY A 236 23.65 -2.47 -15.19
CA GLY A 236 23.17 -3.03 -16.44
C GLY A 236 21.87 -3.85 -16.33
N ILE A 237 21.24 -3.93 -15.16
CA ILE A 237 20.06 -4.77 -14.91
C ILE A 237 18.75 -4.02 -15.27
N PRO A 238 17.89 -4.61 -16.13
CA PRO A 238 16.58 -4.04 -16.45
C PRO A 238 15.62 -3.97 -15.26
N TYR A 239 14.75 -2.97 -15.23
CA TYR A 239 13.72 -2.83 -14.21
C TYR A 239 12.48 -2.05 -14.68
N GLY A 240 11.39 -2.17 -13.91
CA GLY A 240 10.16 -1.40 -14.13
C GLY A 240 9.83 -0.44 -12.97
N LEU A 241 9.12 0.64 -13.26
CA LEU A 241 8.62 1.59 -12.27
C LEU A 241 7.10 1.69 -12.30
N LYS A 242 6.44 1.60 -11.15
CA LYS A 242 5.01 1.94 -11.02
C LYS A 242 4.75 3.34 -11.57
N ASP A 243 3.65 3.51 -12.30
CA ASP A 243 3.33 4.75 -13.02
C ASP A 243 2.78 5.89 -12.16
N ILE A 244 3.29 5.98 -10.93
CA ILE A 244 3.19 7.16 -10.05
C ILE A 244 4.55 7.82 -9.80
N ILE A 245 5.62 7.22 -10.32
CA ILE A 245 7.01 7.64 -10.13
C ILE A 245 7.42 8.46 -11.35
N ALA A 246 7.79 9.72 -11.12
CA ALA A 246 8.17 10.65 -12.18
C ALA A 246 9.49 10.26 -12.85
N VAL A 247 9.47 10.26 -14.19
CA VAL A 247 10.63 10.11 -15.06
C VAL A 247 10.48 11.15 -16.17
N PRO A 248 11.46 12.06 -16.38
CA PRO A 248 11.36 13.09 -17.40
C PRO A 248 11.09 12.52 -18.79
N GLN A 249 10.34 13.25 -19.62
CA GLN A 249 10.00 12.90 -21.01
C GLN A 249 9.10 11.67 -21.20
N TYR A 250 8.84 10.91 -20.14
CA TYR A 250 7.93 9.77 -20.16
C TYR A 250 6.65 10.08 -19.39
N ASN A 251 5.54 9.47 -19.83
CA ASN A 251 4.28 9.63 -19.15
C ASN A 251 4.37 9.16 -17.69
N THR A 252 3.73 9.93 -16.81
CA THR A 252 3.47 9.58 -15.41
C THR A 252 1.99 9.85 -15.18
N THR A 253 1.17 8.87 -15.54
CA THR A 253 -0.28 9.05 -15.73
C THR A 253 -1.09 8.83 -14.46
N TRP A 254 -0.44 8.28 -13.44
CA TRP A 254 -1.08 7.85 -12.20
C TRP A 254 -2.19 6.82 -12.43
N GLY A 255 -2.16 6.12 -13.57
CA GLY A 255 -3.20 5.16 -13.96
C GLY A 255 -4.57 5.79 -14.21
N SER A 256 -4.68 7.13 -14.20
CA SER A 256 -5.95 7.86 -14.19
C SER A 256 -6.32 8.46 -15.54
N LYS A 257 -7.63 8.43 -15.89
CA LYS A 257 -8.14 9.07 -17.11
C LYS A 257 -7.80 10.57 -17.18
N THR A 258 -7.93 11.30 -16.07
CA THR A 258 -7.67 12.75 -16.03
C THR A 258 -6.21 13.07 -16.33
N PHE A 259 -5.30 12.21 -15.89
CA PHE A 259 -3.85 12.42 -15.99
C PHE A 259 -3.20 11.57 -17.09
N LYS A 260 -3.99 10.98 -17.99
CA LYS A 260 -3.54 10.00 -19.00
C LYS A 260 -2.36 10.46 -19.87
N ASN A 261 -2.26 11.76 -20.15
CA ASN A 261 -1.20 12.35 -20.98
C ASN A 261 -0.18 13.15 -20.17
N GLN A 262 -0.20 13.05 -18.84
CA GLN A 262 0.69 13.81 -17.96
C GLN A 262 2.14 13.38 -18.13
N VAL A 263 3.01 14.37 -18.31
CA VAL A 263 4.47 14.22 -18.24
C VAL A 263 4.95 15.16 -17.14
N ILE A 264 5.71 14.62 -16.19
CA ILE A 264 6.30 15.38 -15.09
C ILE A 264 7.79 15.51 -15.38
N ASP A 265 8.26 16.74 -15.62
CA ASP A 265 9.68 17.03 -15.88
C ASP A 265 10.50 17.04 -14.58
N MET A 266 10.54 15.88 -13.92
CA MET A 266 11.23 15.67 -12.66
C MET A 266 11.78 14.24 -12.62
N GLU A 267 13.04 14.10 -12.21
CA GLU A 267 13.58 12.81 -11.83
C GLU A 267 13.19 12.52 -10.36
N ALA A 268 12.35 11.51 -10.14
CA ALA A 268 12.04 11.03 -8.79
C ALA A 268 13.30 10.52 -8.08
N PHE A 269 13.33 10.63 -6.74
CA PHE A 269 14.49 10.23 -5.94
C PHE A 269 14.89 8.77 -6.20
N VAL A 270 13.91 7.85 -6.16
CA VAL A 270 14.14 6.42 -6.41
C VAL A 270 14.67 6.16 -7.83
N TYR A 271 14.21 6.93 -8.83
CA TYR A 271 14.71 6.84 -10.20
C TYR A 271 16.18 7.30 -10.29
N LYS A 272 16.54 8.42 -9.65
CA LYS A 272 17.93 8.90 -9.59
C LYS A 272 18.87 7.88 -8.97
N ARG A 273 18.44 7.23 -7.88
CA ARG A 273 19.24 6.22 -7.19
C ARG A 273 19.48 4.98 -8.07
N LEU A 274 18.42 4.45 -8.70
CA LEU A 274 18.53 3.30 -9.60
C LEU A 274 19.39 3.62 -10.85
N LYS A 275 19.21 4.80 -11.45
CA LYS A 275 20.06 5.29 -12.54
C LYS A 275 21.53 5.40 -12.10
N SER A 276 21.79 5.89 -10.89
CA SER A 276 23.15 6.00 -10.34
C SER A 276 23.79 4.63 -10.04
N ALA A 277 22.97 3.62 -9.74
CA ALA A 277 23.40 2.22 -9.61
C ALA A 277 23.63 1.54 -10.98
N GLY A 278 23.36 2.24 -12.09
CA GLY A 278 23.50 1.73 -13.45
C GLY A 278 22.37 0.81 -13.89
N ALA A 279 21.23 0.79 -13.21
CA ALA A 279 20.06 0.01 -13.61
C ALA A 279 19.38 0.62 -14.86
N VAL A 280 18.73 -0.23 -15.65
CA VAL A 280 18.15 0.13 -16.96
C VAL A 280 16.62 0.15 -16.89
N LEU A 281 16.01 1.32 -17.02
CA LEU A 281 14.55 1.44 -16.99
C LEU A 281 13.98 0.94 -18.34
N VAL A 282 13.18 -0.12 -18.32
CA VAL A 282 12.56 -0.69 -19.53
C VAL A 282 11.06 -0.39 -19.67
N ALA A 283 10.37 -0.07 -18.56
CA ALA A 283 8.95 0.27 -18.61
C ALA A 283 8.45 1.07 -17.40
N LYS A 284 7.45 1.93 -17.66
CA LYS A 284 6.47 2.40 -16.67
C LYS A 284 5.33 1.38 -16.62
N LEU A 285 5.07 0.84 -15.43
CA LEU A 285 4.15 -0.26 -15.17
C LEU A 285 2.86 0.24 -14.53
N VAL A 286 1.75 -0.44 -14.85
CA VAL A 286 0.40 -0.06 -14.45
C VAL A 286 0.27 0.10 -12.93
N THR A 287 -0.47 1.14 -12.55
CA THR A 287 -1.00 1.32 -11.20
C THR A 287 -2.52 1.30 -11.27
N GLY A 288 -3.19 0.84 -10.22
CA GLY A 288 -4.58 1.25 -10.00
C GLY A 288 -4.66 2.78 -9.96
N SER A 289 -5.77 3.32 -10.46
CA SER A 289 -5.95 4.74 -10.68
C SER A 289 -5.72 5.52 -9.41
N LEU A 290 -4.88 6.54 -9.50
CA LEU A 290 -4.43 7.35 -8.38
C LEU A 290 -3.97 6.46 -7.20
N ALA A 291 -3.26 5.37 -7.51
CA ALA A 291 -2.75 4.40 -6.55
C ALA A 291 -3.81 3.75 -5.63
N TYR A 292 -5.05 3.62 -6.09
CA TYR A 292 -6.14 3.00 -5.33
C TYR A 292 -6.77 1.83 -6.07
N ASP A 293 -6.90 0.71 -5.34
CA ASP A 293 -7.33 -0.59 -5.86
C ASP A 293 -6.62 -0.94 -7.20
N ASP A 294 -7.22 -1.67 -8.14
CA ASP A 294 -6.53 -2.18 -9.34
C ASP A 294 -7.16 -1.80 -10.69
N ILE A 295 -8.21 -0.99 -10.69
CA ILE A 295 -8.82 -0.44 -11.90
C ILE A 295 -8.02 0.78 -12.37
N TRP A 296 -7.71 0.86 -13.65
CA TRP A 296 -7.00 1.98 -14.27
C TRP A 296 -7.67 2.37 -15.59
N PHE A 297 -7.31 3.52 -16.17
CA PHE A 297 -7.96 4.01 -17.40
C PHE A 297 -7.95 3.02 -18.58
N GLY A 298 -7.03 2.06 -18.56
CA GLY A 298 -6.81 1.06 -19.60
C GLY A 298 -7.44 -0.31 -19.34
N GLY A 299 -8.05 -0.54 -18.18
CA GLY A 299 -8.64 -1.84 -17.83
C GLY A 299 -8.28 -2.29 -16.42
N ARG A 300 -7.86 -3.55 -16.27
CA ARG A 300 -7.49 -4.15 -14.98
C ARG A 300 -6.45 -5.23 -15.18
N THR A 301 -5.28 -5.06 -14.56
CA THR A 301 -4.14 -5.98 -14.74
C THR A 301 -4.48 -7.39 -14.29
N ARG A 302 -4.12 -8.37 -15.12
CA ARG A 302 -4.40 -9.79 -14.89
C ARG A 302 -3.31 -10.48 -14.07
N ASN A 303 -3.70 -11.50 -13.32
CA ASN A 303 -2.79 -12.31 -12.53
C ASN A 303 -2.03 -13.32 -13.42
N PRO A 304 -0.68 -13.32 -13.44
CA PRO A 304 0.09 -14.29 -14.22
C PRO A 304 -0.20 -15.76 -13.90
N TRP A 305 -0.58 -16.07 -12.65
CA TRP A 305 -0.89 -17.44 -12.23
C TRP A 305 -2.27 -17.92 -12.67
N ASN A 306 -3.19 -17.00 -12.94
CA ASN A 306 -4.51 -17.25 -13.49
C ASN A 306 -5.00 -16.00 -14.24
N ILE A 307 -4.86 -15.99 -15.56
CA ILE A 307 -5.18 -14.82 -16.39
C ILE A 307 -6.69 -14.49 -16.47
N GLU A 308 -7.57 -15.31 -15.89
CA GLU A 308 -8.99 -14.98 -15.70
C GLU A 308 -9.25 -14.16 -14.44
N GLU A 309 -8.24 -14.05 -13.59
CA GLU A 309 -8.26 -13.26 -12.37
C GLU A 309 -7.40 -12.01 -12.52
N PHE A 310 -7.63 -11.05 -11.63
CA PHE A 310 -6.87 -9.82 -11.56
C PHE A 310 -5.77 -9.87 -10.50
N SER A 311 -4.76 -9.01 -10.67
CA SER A 311 -3.57 -8.97 -9.84
C SER A 311 -3.79 -8.35 -8.46
N THR A 312 -4.96 -7.73 -8.20
CA THR A 312 -5.15 -6.73 -7.14
C THR A 312 -4.20 -5.53 -7.31
N GLY A 313 -4.25 -4.57 -6.40
CA GLY A 313 -3.59 -3.29 -6.58
C GLY A 313 -3.27 -2.56 -5.29
N SER A 314 -2.69 -1.35 -5.37
CA SER A 314 -2.52 -0.58 -6.61
C SER A 314 -1.23 -0.80 -7.37
N SER A 315 -0.24 -1.52 -6.84
CA SER A 315 0.98 -1.86 -7.60
C SER A 315 0.78 -3.06 -8.55
N ALA A 316 -0.27 -2.99 -9.37
CA ALA A 316 -0.77 -4.06 -10.21
C ALA A 316 0.24 -4.48 -11.31
N GLY A 317 0.76 -3.51 -12.07
CA GLY A 317 1.80 -3.73 -13.07
C GLY A 317 3.12 -4.24 -12.48
N PRO A 318 3.71 -3.57 -11.47
CA PRO A 318 4.92 -4.05 -10.79
C PRO A 318 4.87 -5.52 -10.36
N THR A 319 3.77 -5.96 -9.73
CA THR A 319 3.63 -7.35 -9.29
C THR A 319 3.50 -8.32 -10.47
N ALA A 320 2.64 -8.00 -11.45
CA ALA A 320 2.33 -8.90 -12.54
C ALA A 320 3.54 -9.07 -13.47
N SER A 321 4.22 -7.97 -13.81
CA SER A 321 5.40 -7.99 -14.67
C SER A 321 6.58 -8.72 -14.00
N THR A 322 6.78 -8.55 -12.69
CA THR A 322 7.85 -9.27 -11.96
C THR A 322 7.55 -10.76 -11.86
N SER A 323 6.31 -11.13 -11.50
CA SER A 323 5.86 -12.52 -11.42
C SER A 323 6.03 -13.24 -12.76
N ALA A 324 5.67 -12.56 -13.85
CA ALA A 324 5.77 -13.08 -15.21
C ALA A 324 7.21 -13.13 -15.77
N GLY A 325 8.22 -12.67 -15.02
CA GLY A 325 9.59 -12.53 -15.50
C GLY A 325 9.71 -11.54 -16.67
N MET A 326 8.82 -10.54 -16.76
CA MET A 326 8.93 -9.46 -17.75
C MET A 326 9.93 -8.39 -17.32
N VAL A 327 10.23 -8.33 -16.02
CA VAL A 327 11.34 -7.58 -15.42
C VAL A 327 11.93 -8.41 -14.25
N PRO A 328 13.24 -8.33 -13.98
CA PRO A 328 13.86 -8.94 -12.79
C PRO A 328 13.30 -8.37 -11.49
N PHE A 329 13.06 -7.06 -11.46
CA PHE A 329 12.43 -6.36 -10.35
C PHE A 329 11.65 -5.13 -10.82
N ALA A 330 10.76 -4.67 -9.96
CA ALA A 330 10.05 -3.41 -10.14
C ALA A 330 9.93 -2.66 -8.82
N ILE A 331 9.77 -1.33 -8.90
CA ILE A 331 9.41 -0.52 -7.74
C ILE A 331 7.91 -0.26 -7.74
N GLY A 332 7.25 -0.54 -6.63
CA GLY A 332 5.87 -0.14 -6.37
C GLY A 332 5.74 0.75 -5.13
N SER A 333 4.50 0.96 -4.70
CA SER A 333 4.19 1.77 -3.52
C SER A 333 3.07 1.17 -2.68
N GLU A 334 3.09 1.46 -1.38
CA GLU A 334 2.03 1.12 -0.45
C GLU A 334 1.66 2.28 0.48
N THR A 335 0.38 2.63 0.46
CA THR A 335 -0.33 3.44 1.47
C THR A 335 -1.01 2.51 2.47
N ALA A 336 -1.81 1.57 1.95
CA ALA A 336 -2.43 0.47 2.65
C ALA A 336 -2.55 -0.72 1.69
N GLY A 337 -1.78 -1.79 1.91
CA GLY A 337 -1.89 -3.04 1.16
C GLY A 337 -1.41 -3.04 -0.31
N SER A 338 -1.09 -1.89 -0.91
CA SER A 338 -0.74 -1.78 -2.33
C SER A 338 0.61 -2.39 -2.74
N ILE A 339 1.40 -2.91 -1.80
CA ILE A 339 2.48 -3.87 -2.03
C ILE A 339 2.04 -5.27 -1.61
N THR A 340 1.47 -5.43 -0.42
CA THR A 340 1.21 -6.75 0.17
C THR A 340 0.16 -7.57 -0.59
N TYR A 341 -1.00 -6.99 -0.92
CA TYR A 341 -2.07 -7.66 -1.67
C TYR A 341 -1.62 -8.09 -3.08
N PRO A 342 -1.05 -7.19 -3.92
CA PRO A 342 -0.60 -7.59 -5.25
C PRO A 342 0.55 -8.61 -5.20
N ALA A 343 1.47 -8.51 -4.22
CA ALA A 343 2.52 -9.50 -4.06
C ALA A 343 1.95 -10.88 -3.67
N ALA A 344 0.99 -10.90 -2.73
CA ALA A 344 0.29 -12.10 -2.31
C ALA A 344 -0.43 -12.76 -3.48
N ARG A 345 -1.18 -11.97 -4.27
CA ARG A 345 -2.00 -12.44 -5.38
C ARG A 345 -1.19 -12.98 -6.56
N CYS A 346 -0.09 -12.34 -6.90
CA CYS A 346 0.77 -12.75 -8.01
C CYS A 346 1.97 -13.62 -7.59
N GLY A 347 2.08 -13.96 -6.30
CA GLY A 347 3.04 -14.94 -5.80
C GLY A 347 4.49 -14.50 -5.98
N VAL A 348 4.78 -13.24 -5.67
CA VAL A 348 6.14 -12.68 -5.74
C VAL A 348 6.65 -12.31 -4.36
N THR A 349 7.97 -12.19 -4.24
CA THR A 349 8.58 -11.69 -3.01
C THR A 349 8.58 -10.17 -3.08
N ALA A 350 8.04 -9.49 -2.06
CA ALA A 350 8.03 -8.04 -2.05
C ALA A 350 8.32 -7.50 -0.66
N LEU A 351 8.97 -6.35 -0.60
CA LEU A 351 9.25 -5.66 0.64
C LEU A 351 8.47 -4.35 0.67
N ARG A 352 7.64 -4.18 1.70
CA ARG A 352 7.24 -2.85 2.16
C ARG A 352 8.19 -2.48 3.30
N PRO A 353 9.12 -1.52 3.09
CA PRO A 353 10.13 -1.22 4.08
C PRO A 353 9.54 -0.43 5.25
N SER A 354 10.37 -0.19 6.26
CA SER A 354 10.07 0.77 7.33
C SER A 354 9.70 2.13 6.74
N PHE A 355 8.73 2.79 7.36
CA PHE A 355 8.33 4.13 6.92
C PHE A 355 9.53 5.10 6.99
N GLY A 356 9.78 5.81 5.89
CA GLY A 356 10.88 6.76 5.75
C GLY A 356 12.21 6.17 5.27
N THR A 357 12.32 4.85 5.03
CA THR A 357 13.56 4.23 4.50
C THR A 357 13.90 4.69 3.09
N VAL A 358 12.88 4.92 2.26
CA VAL A 358 13.03 5.34 0.86
C VAL A 358 12.30 6.66 0.69
N ALA A 359 13.02 7.71 0.30
CA ALA A 359 12.41 9.01 0.05
C ALA A 359 11.47 8.98 -1.16
N ARG A 360 10.40 9.80 -1.09
CA ARG A 360 9.26 9.78 -2.02
C ARG A 360 9.18 10.99 -2.93
N THR A 361 10.20 11.84 -2.95
CA THR A 361 10.28 13.00 -3.85
C THR A 361 10.09 12.59 -5.30
N GLY A 362 9.15 13.26 -5.98
CA GLY A 362 8.77 12.95 -7.38
C GLY A 362 7.82 11.75 -7.52
N VAL A 363 7.13 11.35 -6.45
CA VAL A 363 6.09 10.31 -6.47
C VAL A 363 4.76 10.91 -6.05
N MET A 364 3.67 10.50 -6.71
CA MET A 364 2.32 10.87 -6.29
C MET A 364 2.03 10.37 -4.86
N SER A 365 1.51 11.26 -4.02
CA SER A 365 1.14 10.97 -2.63
C SER A 365 -0.35 10.70 -2.53
N LEU A 366 -0.72 9.66 -1.76
CA LEU A 366 -2.05 9.48 -1.20
C LEU A 366 -2.13 9.97 0.23
N SER A 367 -1.15 9.57 1.03
CA SER A 367 -1.04 9.99 2.42
C SER A 367 0.43 10.04 2.80
N GLU A 368 0.92 11.25 3.01
CA GLU A 368 2.33 11.51 3.31
C GLU A 368 2.81 10.78 4.58
N SER A 369 1.89 10.46 5.49
CA SER A 369 2.18 9.74 6.73
C SER A 369 2.07 8.21 6.60
N LEU A 370 1.65 7.69 5.44
CA LEU A 370 1.44 6.27 5.18
C LEU A 370 2.23 5.77 3.97
N ASP A 371 2.51 6.59 2.96
CA ASP A 371 3.09 6.09 1.72
C ASP A 371 4.52 5.58 1.89
N LYS A 372 4.81 4.43 1.28
CA LYS A 372 6.12 3.78 1.26
C LYS A 372 6.41 3.28 -0.15
N LEU A 373 7.66 3.39 -0.59
CA LEU A 373 8.14 2.75 -1.82
C LEU A 373 8.84 1.44 -1.47
N GLY A 374 8.68 0.43 -2.31
CA GLY A 374 9.26 -0.89 -2.03
C GLY A 374 9.46 -1.75 -3.28
N PRO A 375 10.43 -2.68 -3.25
CA PRO A 375 10.70 -3.56 -4.38
C PRO A 375 9.73 -4.74 -4.45
N PHE A 376 9.33 -5.07 -5.67
CA PHE A 376 8.81 -6.38 -6.07
C PHE A 376 9.93 -7.13 -6.78
N CYS A 377 10.28 -8.30 -6.27
CA CYS A 377 11.30 -9.18 -6.84
C CYS A 377 10.80 -10.63 -6.86
N ARG A 378 11.63 -11.56 -7.32
CA ARG A 378 11.35 -12.99 -7.12
C ARG A 378 12.02 -13.59 -5.90
N SER A 379 12.96 -12.90 -5.25
CA SER A 379 13.59 -13.39 -4.02
C SER A 379 13.80 -12.26 -2.99
N ALA A 380 13.99 -12.65 -1.74
CA ALA A 380 14.29 -11.74 -0.64
C ALA A 380 15.70 -11.14 -0.76
N ALA A 381 16.64 -11.92 -1.31
CA ALA A 381 17.98 -11.45 -1.66
C ALA A 381 17.92 -10.29 -2.67
N ASP A 382 17.11 -10.43 -3.72
CA ASP A 382 16.89 -9.36 -4.70
C ASP A 382 16.21 -8.14 -4.05
N CYS A 383 15.25 -8.35 -3.14
CA CYS A 383 14.63 -7.25 -2.40
C CYS A 383 15.66 -6.48 -1.55
N ALA A 384 16.60 -7.17 -0.90
CA ALA A 384 17.66 -6.54 -0.11
C ALA A 384 18.61 -5.71 -0.98
N ILE A 385 19.02 -6.25 -2.14
CA ILE A 385 19.88 -5.55 -3.11
C ILE A 385 19.20 -4.27 -3.61
N VAL A 386 17.92 -4.37 -3.98
CA VAL A 386 17.17 -3.21 -4.48
C VAL A 386 16.95 -2.20 -3.36
N LEU A 387 16.61 -2.63 -2.14
CA LEU A 387 16.47 -1.75 -0.99
C LEU A 387 17.75 -0.96 -0.72
N ASP A 388 18.91 -1.61 -0.74
CA ASP A 388 20.20 -0.97 -0.49
C ASP A 388 20.50 0.14 -1.51
N ALA A 389 20.15 -0.09 -2.77
CA ALA A 389 20.33 0.90 -3.83
C ALA A 389 19.41 2.12 -3.65
N ILE A 390 18.18 1.92 -3.19
CA ILE A 390 17.14 2.96 -3.16
C ILE A 390 16.95 3.64 -1.81
N ARG A 391 17.45 3.07 -0.71
CA ARG A 391 17.33 3.68 0.63
C ARG A 391 18.08 5.00 0.73
N GLY A 392 17.62 5.85 1.64
CA GLY A 392 18.24 7.13 1.95
C GLY A 392 17.25 8.27 2.10
N SER A 393 17.73 9.35 2.71
CA SER A 393 16.97 10.58 2.90
C SER A 393 17.08 11.51 1.70
N ASP A 394 16.06 12.35 1.52
CA ASP A 394 16.01 13.43 0.55
C ASP A 394 15.43 14.70 1.21
N PRO A 395 16.04 15.88 1.05
CA PRO A 395 15.49 17.11 1.59
C PRO A 395 14.08 17.45 1.09
N GLY A 396 13.67 16.91 -0.07
CA GLY A 396 12.33 17.06 -0.62
C GLY A 396 11.26 16.20 0.05
N ASP A 397 11.64 15.23 0.90
CA ASP A 397 10.72 14.39 1.67
C ASP A 397 11.03 14.51 3.18
N PRO A 398 10.28 15.36 3.92
CA PRO A 398 10.50 15.58 5.35
C PRO A 398 10.35 14.33 6.23
N SER A 399 9.71 13.27 5.72
CA SER A 399 9.54 12.01 6.45
C SER A 399 10.63 10.98 6.15
N SER A 400 11.47 11.24 5.13
CA SER A 400 12.59 10.38 4.79
C SER A 400 13.70 10.47 5.84
N ARG A 401 14.40 9.36 6.07
CA ARG A 401 15.40 9.25 7.14
C ARG A 401 16.59 8.43 6.66
N GLU A 402 17.77 8.81 7.13
CA GLU A 402 18.93 7.90 7.12
C GLU A 402 18.71 6.82 8.18
N ILE A 403 18.39 5.61 7.74
CA ILE A 403 18.16 4.45 8.60
C ILE A 403 19.34 3.50 8.43
N ALA A 404 20.13 3.35 9.50
CA ALA A 404 21.18 2.36 9.56
C ALA A 404 20.55 0.96 9.69
N LEU A 405 20.53 0.21 8.59
CA LEU A 405 20.16 -1.21 8.58
C LEU A 405 21.44 -2.04 8.66
N GLU A 406 21.44 -3.07 9.50
CA GLU A 406 22.45 -4.13 9.44
C GLU A 406 22.34 -4.88 8.12
N ASP A 407 23.42 -5.52 7.70
CA ASP A 407 23.42 -6.31 6.47
C ASP A 407 22.58 -7.58 6.64
N PRO A 408 21.45 -7.74 5.91
CA PRO A 408 20.59 -8.91 6.02
C PRO A 408 21.26 -10.22 5.60
N PHE A 409 22.32 -10.19 4.79
CA PHE A 409 23.06 -11.38 4.38
C PHE A 409 23.91 -11.97 5.52
N HIS A 410 24.20 -11.16 6.55
CA HIS A 410 25.07 -11.49 7.67
C HIS A 410 24.33 -11.68 9.01
N VAL A 411 23.00 -11.57 9.01
CA VAL A 411 22.18 -11.79 10.20
C VAL A 411 22.18 -13.27 10.59
N ASP A 412 22.62 -13.55 11.82
CA ASP A 412 22.56 -14.89 12.41
C ASP A 412 21.16 -15.18 12.96
N ILE A 413 20.34 -15.83 12.13
CA ILE A 413 18.94 -16.12 12.49
C ILE A 413 18.78 -17.06 13.70
N THR A 414 19.84 -17.77 14.11
CA THR A 414 19.79 -18.68 15.27
C THR A 414 19.71 -17.95 16.61
N LYS A 415 20.03 -16.65 16.59
CA LYS A 415 19.92 -15.76 17.75
C LYS A 415 18.54 -15.12 17.86
N LEU A 416 17.71 -15.20 16.83
CA LEU A 416 16.41 -14.55 16.78
C LEU A 416 15.33 -15.37 17.49
N THR A 417 14.43 -14.65 18.15
CA THR A 417 13.14 -15.15 18.64
C THR A 417 12.04 -14.57 17.78
N VAL A 418 11.32 -15.43 17.06
CA VAL A 418 10.29 -15.08 16.10
C VAL A 418 8.92 -15.49 16.63
N GLY A 419 7.99 -14.55 16.67
CA GLY A 419 6.59 -14.80 16.98
C GLY A 419 5.86 -15.46 15.82
N TYR A 420 4.83 -16.24 16.10
CA TYR A 420 3.84 -16.62 15.08
C TYR A 420 2.42 -16.33 15.58
N LEU A 421 1.63 -15.67 14.74
CA LEU A 421 0.21 -15.43 14.99
C LEU A 421 -0.61 -16.68 14.65
N ASP A 422 -1.87 -16.73 15.09
CA ASP A 422 -2.80 -17.83 14.73
C ASP A 422 -3.01 -17.94 13.20
N SER A 423 -2.83 -16.83 12.48
CA SER A 423 -2.92 -16.75 11.02
C SER A 423 -1.62 -17.10 10.28
N ALA A 424 -0.57 -17.51 11.00
CA ALA A 424 0.73 -17.81 10.41
C ALA A 424 0.72 -19.10 9.57
N GLU A 425 1.47 -19.11 8.48
CA GLU A 425 1.73 -20.30 7.69
C GLU A 425 2.71 -21.22 8.45
N MET A 426 2.19 -22.26 9.10
CA MET A 426 2.98 -23.13 9.99
C MET A 426 4.13 -23.87 9.29
N GLU A 427 4.08 -24.03 7.97
CA GLU A 427 5.21 -24.56 7.20
C GLU A 427 6.45 -23.66 7.33
N VAL A 428 6.25 -22.34 7.28
CA VAL A 428 7.33 -21.35 7.41
C VAL A 428 7.95 -21.41 8.80
N VAL A 429 7.11 -21.52 9.82
CA VAL A 429 7.54 -21.72 11.22
C VAL A 429 8.40 -22.97 11.35
N LYS A 430 7.96 -24.11 10.79
CA LYS A 430 8.71 -25.37 10.84
C LYS A 430 10.06 -25.28 10.13
N VAL A 431 10.09 -24.71 8.93
CA VAL A 431 11.31 -24.58 8.12
C VAL A 431 12.32 -23.67 8.81
N LEU A 432 11.89 -22.51 9.32
CA LEU A 432 12.79 -21.57 10.01
C LEU A 432 13.23 -22.09 11.38
N SER A 433 12.37 -22.83 12.09
CA SER A 433 12.74 -23.53 13.32
C SER A 433 13.81 -24.60 13.05
N ALA A 434 13.69 -25.36 11.96
CA ALA A 434 14.72 -26.33 11.55
C ALA A 434 16.04 -25.66 11.15
N LYS A 435 16.00 -24.39 10.72
CA LYS A 435 17.18 -23.54 10.47
C LYS A 435 17.78 -22.92 11.75
N GLY A 436 17.15 -23.13 12.91
CA GLY A 436 17.67 -22.73 14.22
C GLY A 436 17.08 -21.46 14.82
N ALA A 437 16.16 -20.76 14.13
CA ALA A 437 15.44 -19.64 14.72
C ALA A 437 14.47 -20.14 15.81
N LYS A 438 14.36 -19.41 16.92
CA LYS A 438 13.46 -19.79 18.02
C LYS A 438 12.05 -19.28 17.73
N PHE A 439 11.02 -20.11 17.90
CA PHE A 439 9.63 -19.70 17.67
C PHE A 439 8.79 -19.76 18.94
N VAL A 440 7.93 -18.75 19.12
CA VAL A 440 6.97 -18.66 20.22
C VAL A 440 5.59 -18.21 19.70
N PRO A 441 4.48 -18.71 20.26
CA PRO A 441 3.18 -18.11 20.01
C PRO A 441 3.23 -16.62 20.36
N PHE A 442 2.67 -15.78 19.50
CA PHE A 442 2.73 -14.33 19.66
C PHE A 442 1.36 -13.69 19.42
N LYS A 443 1.10 -12.60 20.15
CA LYS A 443 -0.11 -11.79 19.97
C LYS A 443 0.26 -10.33 20.15
N LEU A 444 -0.19 -9.48 19.23
CA LEU A 444 -0.17 -8.04 19.39
C LEU A 444 -1.32 -7.62 20.29
N ASN A 445 -0.99 -7.11 21.48
CA ASN A 445 -1.96 -6.61 22.44
C ASN A 445 -2.05 -5.08 22.34
N TYR A 446 -3.19 -4.60 21.90
CA TYR A 446 -3.55 -3.18 21.89
C TYR A 446 -5.06 -3.06 22.17
N THR A 447 -5.48 -1.85 22.53
CA THR A 447 -6.83 -1.54 23.00
C THR A 447 -7.71 -0.89 21.93
N VAL A 448 -7.13 -0.53 20.79
CA VAL A 448 -7.85 -0.03 19.61
C VAL A 448 -8.72 -1.16 19.05
N GLU A 449 -10.03 -0.94 18.95
CA GLU A 449 -10.98 -1.94 18.46
C GLU A 449 -10.97 -2.04 16.92
N SER A 450 -10.86 -0.90 16.24
CA SER A 450 -10.79 -0.81 14.78
C SER A 450 -9.58 -0.01 14.31
N VAL A 451 -8.53 -0.72 13.89
CA VAL A 451 -7.33 -0.08 13.34
C VAL A 451 -7.62 0.52 11.97
N GLN A 452 -8.48 -0.12 11.17
CA GLN A 452 -8.91 0.42 9.87
C GLN A 452 -9.59 1.79 9.98
N SER A 453 -10.33 2.07 11.07
CA SER A 453 -11.02 3.36 11.25
C SER A 453 -10.03 4.53 11.37
N ILE A 454 -8.89 4.29 12.03
CA ILE A 454 -7.79 5.26 12.12
C ILE A 454 -7.16 5.44 10.73
N LEU A 455 -6.93 4.35 10.00
CA LEU A 455 -6.31 4.38 8.68
C LEU A 455 -7.16 5.16 7.69
N ASN A 456 -8.43 4.81 7.55
CA ASN A 456 -9.33 5.43 6.58
C ASN A 456 -9.53 6.93 6.85
N ILE A 457 -9.73 7.35 8.10
CA ILE A 457 -9.81 8.80 8.40
C ILE A 457 -8.50 9.51 8.03
N THR A 458 -7.34 8.89 8.30
CA THR A 458 -6.04 9.48 7.96
C THR A 458 -5.89 9.59 6.44
N MET A 459 -6.09 8.49 5.74
CA MET A 459 -5.89 8.38 4.30
C MET A 459 -6.90 9.22 3.51
N ASP A 460 -8.20 9.12 3.80
CA ASP A 460 -9.25 9.80 3.04
C ASP A 460 -9.12 11.33 3.13
N VAL A 461 -8.74 11.85 4.32
CA VAL A 461 -8.53 13.29 4.51
C VAL A 461 -7.27 13.77 3.79
N ASP A 462 -6.17 13.01 3.87
CA ASP A 462 -4.92 13.34 3.17
C ASP A 462 -5.14 13.31 1.63
N MET A 463 -5.84 12.30 1.13
CA MET A 463 -6.21 12.18 -0.28
C MET A 463 -7.06 13.37 -0.73
N LEU A 464 -8.12 13.72 0.01
CA LEU A 464 -8.94 14.87 -0.30
C LEU A 464 -8.12 16.16 -0.28
N ALA A 465 -7.21 16.35 0.67
CA ALA A 465 -6.38 17.53 0.74
C ALA A 465 -5.48 17.68 -0.51
N HIS A 466 -4.90 16.58 -1.01
CA HIS A 466 -4.10 16.58 -2.23
C HIS A 466 -4.94 16.82 -3.50
N PHE A 467 -6.18 16.35 -3.54
CA PHE A 467 -7.05 16.37 -4.72
C PHE A 467 -8.27 17.29 -4.60
N ASP A 468 -8.25 18.25 -3.67
CA ASP A 468 -9.37 19.18 -3.43
C ASP A 468 -9.70 20.00 -4.68
N ASN A 469 -8.67 20.59 -5.31
CA ASN A 469 -8.87 21.35 -6.55
C ASN A 469 -9.42 20.47 -7.68
N TRP A 470 -8.87 19.26 -7.83
CA TRP A 470 -9.32 18.30 -8.83
C TRP A 470 -10.80 17.91 -8.64
N GLN A 471 -11.24 17.68 -7.40
CA GLN A 471 -12.64 17.40 -7.09
C GLN A 471 -13.54 18.62 -7.34
N ARG A 472 -13.09 19.83 -6.98
CA ARG A 472 -13.84 21.09 -7.20
C ARG A 472 -14.05 21.42 -8.66
N GLU A 473 -13.09 21.07 -9.51
CA GLU A 473 -13.18 21.20 -10.96
C GLU A 473 -14.12 20.15 -11.60
N GLY A 474 -14.66 19.22 -10.80
CA GLY A 474 -15.59 18.18 -11.25
C GLY A 474 -14.90 17.00 -11.94
N HIS A 475 -13.57 16.90 -11.85
CA HIS A 475 -12.83 15.79 -12.47
C HIS A 475 -13.10 14.44 -11.80
N ASP A 476 -13.68 14.43 -10.59
CA ASP A 476 -14.14 13.20 -9.94
C ASP A 476 -15.26 12.49 -10.71
N ASP A 477 -16.03 13.20 -11.55
CA ASP A 477 -17.04 12.62 -12.44
C ASP A 477 -16.44 11.83 -13.62
N ASP A 478 -15.19 12.12 -13.98
CA ASP A 478 -14.49 11.47 -15.10
C ASP A 478 -13.64 10.26 -14.66
N TYR A 479 -13.53 10.03 -13.34
CA TYR A 479 -12.76 8.94 -12.76
C TYR A 479 -13.32 7.58 -13.18
N GLU A 480 -12.46 6.65 -13.58
CA GLU A 480 -12.84 5.36 -14.16
C GLU A 480 -13.61 4.41 -13.24
N ALA A 481 -13.47 4.53 -11.91
CA ALA A 481 -14.18 3.70 -10.93
C ALA A 481 -15.00 4.58 -9.98
N GLN A 482 -16.21 4.93 -10.41
CA GLN A 482 -17.09 5.91 -9.73
C GLN A 482 -17.53 5.49 -8.31
N ASP A 483 -17.44 4.22 -7.99
CA ASP A 483 -17.74 3.61 -6.68
C ASP A 483 -16.53 3.52 -5.74
N GLN A 484 -15.34 3.99 -6.17
CA GLN A 484 -14.12 4.02 -5.37
C GLN A 484 -13.80 5.45 -4.89
N TRP A 485 -12.68 6.03 -5.33
CA TRP A 485 -12.17 7.35 -4.96
C TRP A 485 -13.22 8.45 -4.82
N PRO A 486 -14.11 8.67 -5.82
CA PRO A 486 -15.04 9.78 -5.74
C PRO A 486 -15.93 9.72 -4.49
N VAL A 487 -16.33 8.52 -4.08
CA VAL A 487 -17.12 8.29 -2.86
C VAL A 487 -16.32 8.67 -1.60
N GLU A 488 -15.07 8.23 -1.55
CA GLU A 488 -14.21 8.41 -0.38
C GLU A 488 -13.80 9.87 -0.19
N LEU A 489 -13.47 10.58 -1.28
CA LEU A 489 -13.19 12.01 -1.21
C LEU A 489 -14.41 12.83 -0.77
N ARG A 490 -15.61 12.46 -1.26
CA ARG A 490 -16.85 13.14 -0.89
C ARG A 490 -17.17 12.95 0.60
N ARG A 491 -17.06 11.74 1.15
CA ARG A 491 -17.27 11.52 2.59
C ARG A 491 -16.19 12.19 3.45
N ALA A 492 -14.94 12.27 2.96
CA ALA A 492 -13.82 12.89 3.67
C ALA A 492 -14.08 14.38 3.96
N ARG A 493 -14.81 15.06 3.07
CA ARG A 493 -15.20 16.47 3.22
C ARG A 493 -16.01 16.73 4.49
N LEU A 494 -16.66 15.70 5.02
CA LEU A 494 -17.46 15.76 6.24
C LEU A 494 -16.68 15.40 7.51
N VAL A 495 -15.37 15.15 7.41
CA VAL A 495 -14.50 14.90 8.56
C VAL A 495 -14.05 16.23 9.17
N PRO A 496 -14.48 16.58 10.40
CA PRO A 496 -14.01 17.79 11.05
C PRO A 496 -12.52 17.67 11.41
N ALA A 497 -11.80 18.78 11.37
CA ALA A 497 -10.40 18.83 11.80
C ALA A 497 -10.19 18.24 13.21
N VAL A 498 -11.17 18.43 14.11
CA VAL A 498 -11.14 17.85 15.46
C VAL A 498 -11.09 16.33 15.40
N ASP A 499 -11.91 15.68 14.56
CA ASP A 499 -11.95 14.22 14.46
C ASP A 499 -10.74 13.63 13.75
N TYR A 500 -10.19 14.35 12.76
CA TYR A 500 -8.89 14.00 12.19
C TYR A 500 -7.79 14.01 13.27
N VAL A 501 -7.74 15.06 14.10
CA VAL A 501 -6.79 15.14 15.23
C VAL A 501 -7.02 14.01 16.25
N GLN A 502 -8.28 13.64 16.51
CA GLN A 502 -8.60 12.49 17.39
C GLN A 502 -8.13 11.17 16.80
N ALA A 503 -8.25 10.96 15.49
CA ALA A 503 -7.70 9.80 14.81
C ALA A 503 -6.16 9.75 14.93
N GLN A 504 -5.47 10.89 14.76
CA GLN A 504 -4.00 10.92 14.93
C GLN A 504 -3.57 10.66 16.39
N ARG A 505 -4.35 11.09 17.38
CA ARG A 505 -4.11 10.72 18.78
C ARG A 505 -4.31 9.22 19.01
N ALA A 506 -5.35 8.64 18.40
CA ALA A 506 -5.61 7.20 18.48
C ALA A 506 -4.49 6.40 17.81
N ARG A 507 -3.95 6.89 16.68
CA ARG A 507 -2.75 6.36 16.03
C ARG A 507 -1.55 6.39 16.97
N GLY A 508 -1.31 7.50 17.66
CA GLY A 508 -0.24 7.64 18.65
C GLY A 508 -0.33 6.61 19.77
N ARG A 509 -1.55 6.38 20.29
CA ARG A 509 -1.83 5.32 21.27
C ARG A 509 -1.56 3.92 20.71
N LEU A 510 -2.05 3.62 19.51
CA LEU A 510 -1.79 2.34 18.82
C LEU A 510 -0.30 2.06 18.69
N ILE A 511 0.49 3.03 18.22
CA ILE A 511 1.94 2.90 18.06
C ILE A 511 2.61 2.55 19.39
N ARG A 512 2.24 3.25 20.46
CA ARG A 512 2.78 3.00 21.80
C ARG A 512 2.47 1.58 22.26
N GLU A 513 1.21 1.16 22.16
CA GLU A 513 0.76 -0.16 22.61
C GLU A 513 1.38 -1.30 21.78
N VAL A 514 1.46 -1.14 20.44
CA VAL A 514 2.13 -2.11 19.57
C VAL A 514 3.61 -2.23 19.92
N ARG A 515 4.31 -1.11 20.12
CA ARG A 515 5.71 -1.10 20.55
C ARG A 515 5.90 -1.81 21.89
N GLU A 516 5.04 -1.55 22.86
CA GLU A 516 5.07 -2.20 24.19
C GLU A 516 4.75 -3.69 24.13
N SER A 517 3.92 -4.10 23.17
CA SER A 517 3.56 -5.51 22.94
C SER A 517 4.63 -6.30 22.19
N PHE A 518 5.58 -5.65 21.52
CA PHE A 518 6.63 -6.33 20.75
C PHE A 518 7.71 -6.90 21.68
N THR A 519 7.69 -8.23 21.86
CA THR A 519 8.63 -8.98 22.72
C THR A 519 9.53 -9.95 21.93
N VAL A 520 9.40 -9.92 20.60
CA VAL A 520 10.08 -10.79 19.64
C VAL A 520 10.81 -9.93 18.59
N ASP A 521 11.79 -10.51 17.92
CA ASP A 521 12.59 -9.79 16.91
C ASP A 521 11.82 -9.60 15.59
N ALA A 522 10.89 -10.51 15.30
CA ALA A 522 9.98 -10.49 14.16
C ALA A 522 8.76 -11.37 14.44
N PHE A 523 7.72 -11.30 13.63
CA PHE A 523 6.62 -12.27 13.67
C PHE A 523 6.12 -12.68 12.28
N ILE A 524 5.54 -13.88 12.19
CA ILE A 524 4.89 -14.41 11.00
C ILE A 524 3.38 -14.18 11.09
N GLY A 525 2.77 -13.68 10.01
CA GLY A 525 1.32 -13.45 9.93
C GLY A 525 0.81 -13.39 8.49
N ASN A 526 -0.52 -13.32 8.35
CA ASN A 526 -1.18 -13.18 7.06
C ASN A 526 -0.91 -11.78 6.45
N VAL A 527 -0.57 -11.74 5.16
CA VAL A 527 -0.28 -10.50 4.40
C VAL A 527 -1.52 -9.78 3.88
N THR A 528 -2.66 -10.46 3.92
CA THR A 528 -3.98 -9.99 3.41
C THR A 528 -5.02 -9.80 4.52
N ASP A 529 -4.61 -9.96 5.79
CA ASP A 529 -5.44 -9.59 6.93
C ASP A 529 -5.54 -8.06 7.00
N TRP A 530 -6.73 -7.53 6.75
CA TRP A 530 -6.94 -6.10 6.58
C TRP A 530 -6.59 -5.28 7.83
N GLU A 531 -6.92 -5.76 9.03
CA GLU A 531 -6.58 -5.07 10.28
C GLU A 531 -5.07 -5.06 10.49
N LEU A 532 -4.39 -6.17 10.21
CA LEU A 532 -2.93 -6.25 10.32
C LEU A 532 -2.22 -5.38 9.26
N VAL A 533 -2.77 -5.29 8.04
CA VAL A 533 -2.29 -4.38 6.99
C VAL A 533 -2.44 -2.92 7.43
N CYS A 534 -3.59 -2.55 8.00
CA CYS A 534 -3.82 -1.21 8.53
C CYS A 534 -2.84 -0.89 9.67
N LEU A 535 -2.65 -1.82 10.60
CA LEU A 535 -1.71 -1.70 11.71
C LEU A 535 -0.28 -1.51 11.21
N GLY A 536 0.17 -2.36 10.29
CA GLY A 536 1.52 -2.29 9.74
C GLY A 536 1.82 -0.94 9.08
N ASN A 537 0.84 -0.34 8.40
CA ASN A 537 0.99 0.95 7.75
C ASN A 537 0.93 2.13 8.73
N LEU A 538 -0.01 2.11 9.69
CA LEU A 538 -0.14 3.14 10.72
C LEU A 538 1.06 3.20 11.68
N VAL A 539 1.64 2.03 12.01
CA VAL A 539 2.79 1.91 12.90
C VAL A 539 4.12 2.06 12.15
N GLY A 540 4.13 1.78 10.84
CA GLY A 540 5.32 1.86 9.99
C GLY A 540 6.22 0.61 10.08
N LEU A 541 5.65 -0.56 10.41
CA LEU A 541 6.36 -1.84 10.47
C LEU A 541 6.83 -2.27 9.07
N PRO A 542 8.06 -2.71 8.83
CA PRO A 542 8.42 -3.38 7.59
C PRO A 542 7.74 -4.75 7.48
N ILE A 543 7.51 -5.22 6.26
CA ILE A 543 7.04 -6.57 5.95
C ILE A 543 7.69 -7.10 4.68
N VAL A 544 8.17 -8.34 4.73
CA VAL A 544 8.53 -9.13 3.54
C VAL A 544 7.43 -10.14 3.25
N VAL A 545 6.80 -10.04 2.08
CA VAL A 545 5.86 -11.03 1.55
C VAL A 545 6.64 -12.15 0.90
N VAL A 546 6.33 -13.40 1.24
CA VAL A 546 7.07 -14.57 0.76
C VAL A 546 6.08 -15.61 0.20
N PRO A 547 6.29 -16.10 -1.04
CA PRO A 547 5.54 -17.24 -1.56
C PRO A 547 5.87 -18.53 -0.80
N THR A 548 4.84 -19.23 -0.35
CA THR A 548 4.94 -20.48 0.44
C THR A 548 4.27 -21.67 -0.22
N GLY A 549 3.60 -21.47 -1.35
CA GLY A 549 2.95 -22.56 -2.05
C GLY A 549 2.01 -22.11 -3.16
N PHE A 550 1.40 -23.10 -3.80
CA PHE A 550 0.41 -22.92 -4.85
C PHE A 550 -0.70 -23.96 -4.67
N LYS A 551 -1.95 -23.52 -4.73
CA LYS A 551 -3.15 -24.35 -4.69
C LYS A 551 -3.76 -24.44 -6.08
N SER A 552 -4.52 -25.51 -6.33
CA SER A 552 -5.38 -25.57 -7.53
C SER A 552 -6.43 -24.46 -7.46
N ILE A 553 -6.77 -23.89 -8.62
CA ILE A 553 -7.85 -22.92 -8.72
C ILE A 553 -9.20 -23.57 -8.41
N GLU A 554 -10.13 -22.79 -7.89
CA GLU A 554 -11.53 -23.20 -7.75
C GLU A 554 -12.15 -23.34 -9.14
N HIS A 555 -12.86 -24.44 -9.39
CA HIS A 555 -13.50 -24.74 -10.68
C HIS A 555 -12.56 -24.71 -11.90
N PRO A 556 -11.53 -25.58 -11.95
CA PRO A 556 -10.61 -25.60 -13.08
C PRO A 556 -11.34 -25.89 -14.40
N PRO A 557 -10.91 -25.28 -15.53
CA PRO A 557 -11.45 -25.59 -16.84
C PRO A 557 -11.27 -27.08 -17.15
N LYS A 558 -12.13 -27.65 -18.01
CA LYS A 558 -12.07 -29.07 -18.39
C LYS A 558 -10.69 -29.39 -18.99
N GLY A 559 -9.90 -30.21 -18.29
CA GLY A 559 -8.54 -30.60 -18.68
C GLY A 559 -7.51 -30.33 -17.59
N ASN A 560 -6.22 -30.57 -17.88
CA ASN A 560 -5.12 -30.31 -16.96
C ASN A 560 -4.69 -28.85 -17.02
N THR A 561 -5.28 -28.00 -16.17
CA THR A 561 -4.86 -26.60 -16.06
C THR A 561 -3.57 -26.44 -15.27
N ARG A 562 -2.66 -25.58 -15.77
CA ARG A 562 -1.49 -25.12 -15.00
C ARG A 562 -1.79 -23.92 -14.10
N ARG A 563 -2.98 -23.31 -14.22
CA ARG A 563 -3.39 -22.14 -13.42
C ARG A 563 -3.43 -22.50 -11.93
N ARG A 564 -3.01 -21.57 -11.08
CA ARG A 564 -2.90 -21.78 -9.62
C ARG A 564 -3.35 -20.55 -8.84
N THR A 565 -3.78 -20.79 -7.61
CA THR A 565 -3.92 -19.76 -6.57
C THR A 565 -2.65 -19.75 -5.74
N THR A 566 -2.05 -18.60 -5.55
CA THR A 566 -0.83 -18.42 -4.76
C THR A 566 -1.13 -18.56 -3.27
N VAL A 567 -0.16 -19.09 -2.52
CA VAL A 567 -0.15 -19.10 -1.05
C VAL A 567 1.09 -18.35 -0.61
N THR A 568 0.91 -17.41 0.31
CA THR A 568 1.97 -16.51 0.76
C THR A 568 1.90 -16.28 2.27
N THR A 569 3.00 -15.81 2.84
CA THR A 569 3.04 -15.34 4.23
C THR A 569 3.76 -14.01 4.34
N GLY A 570 3.62 -13.36 5.49
CA GLY A 570 4.27 -12.09 5.82
C GLY A 570 5.22 -12.27 6.99
N ILE A 571 6.44 -11.77 6.82
CA ILE A 571 7.42 -11.64 7.91
C ILE A 571 7.49 -10.17 8.29
N TYR A 572 6.96 -9.84 9.46
CA TYR A 572 6.91 -8.49 10.00
C TYR A 572 8.03 -8.30 11.02
N ALA A 573 8.66 -7.13 11.04
CA ALA A 573 9.64 -6.75 12.04
C ALA A 573 9.29 -5.39 12.67
N PRO A 574 9.90 -5.03 13.80
CA PRO A 574 9.90 -3.65 14.29
C PRO A 574 10.37 -2.65 13.22
N PRO A 575 9.93 -1.38 13.26
CA PRO A 575 10.48 -0.33 12.42
C PRO A 575 12.00 -0.24 12.59
N ASP A 576 12.66 0.11 11.49
CA ASP A 576 14.12 0.18 11.35
C ASP A 576 14.83 -1.20 11.46
N HIS A 577 14.09 -2.32 11.43
CA HIS A 577 14.62 -3.71 11.48
C HIS A 577 14.30 -4.52 10.22
N ASP A 578 14.21 -3.87 9.07
CA ASP A 578 13.94 -4.49 7.76
C ASP A 578 14.88 -5.68 7.47
N HIS A 579 16.14 -5.56 7.90
CA HIS A 579 17.18 -6.58 7.74
C HIS A 579 16.83 -7.91 8.41
N ILE A 580 16.10 -7.90 9.53
CA ILE A 580 15.65 -9.12 10.23
C ILE A 580 14.61 -9.86 9.38
N ALA A 581 13.60 -9.14 8.88
CA ALA A 581 12.56 -9.73 8.05
C ALA A 581 13.15 -10.28 6.73
N LEU A 582 14.09 -9.54 6.12
CA LEU A 582 14.81 -9.98 4.93
C LEU A 582 15.64 -11.24 5.19
N ALA A 583 16.42 -11.29 6.28
CA ALA A 583 17.25 -12.44 6.62
C ALA A 583 16.42 -13.72 6.85
N LEU A 584 15.30 -13.61 7.57
CA LEU A 584 14.37 -14.73 7.77
C LEU A 584 13.77 -15.20 6.45
N ALA A 585 13.35 -14.27 5.58
CA ALA A 585 12.81 -14.61 4.27
C ALA A 585 13.87 -15.30 3.37
N MET A 586 15.11 -14.80 3.37
CA MET A 586 16.22 -15.44 2.66
C MET A 586 16.49 -16.85 3.19
N ALA A 587 16.51 -17.04 4.51
CA ALA A 587 16.73 -18.35 5.11
C ALA A 587 15.65 -19.37 4.75
N TYR A 588 14.39 -18.94 4.66
CA TYR A 588 13.28 -19.78 4.19
C TYR A 588 13.42 -20.12 2.70
N GLN A 589 13.71 -19.12 1.86
CA GLN A 589 13.90 -19.31 0.42
C GLN A 589 15.18 -20.09 0.06
N SER A 590 16.14 -20.17 0.98
CA SER A 590 17.38 -20.94 0.79
C SER A 590 17.14 -22.46 0.73
N VAL A 591 15.98 -22.95 1.17
CA VAL A 591 15.63 -24.39 1.23
C VAL A 591 14.27 -24.71 0.63
N THR A 592 13.63 -23.73 0.01
CA THR A 592 12.33 -23.88 -0.66
C THR A 592 12.39 -23.27 -2.05
N ASP A 593 11.56 -23.77 -2.96
CA ASP A 593 11.59 -23.34 -4.37
C ASP A 593 10.28 -22.70 -4.84
N HIS A 594 9.37 -22.33 -3.92
CA HIS A 594 8.10 -21.69 -4.26
C HIS A 594 8.30 -20.40 -5.08
N HIS A 595 9.26 -19.59 -4.66
CA HIS A 595 9.62 -18.32 -5.30
C HIS A 595 10.32 -18.50 -6.68
N LYS A 596 10.74 -19.72 -7.02
CA LYS A 596 11.35 -20.06 -8.32
C LYS A 596 10.34 -20.61 -9.33
N GLN A 597 9.11 -20.90 -8.89
CA GLN A 597 8.05 -21.39 -9.78
C GLN A 597 7.65 -20.30 -10.78
N ARG A 598 7.32 -20.71 -12.01
CA ARG A 598 7.03 -19.80 -13.12
C ARG A 598 5.54 -19.85 -13.50
N PRO A 599 4.86 -18.70 -13.62
CA PRO A 599 3.45 -18.67 -13.97
C PRO A 599 3.19 -19.13 -15.41
N PRO A 600 2.05 -19.81 -15.68
CA PRO A 600 1.65 -20.24 -17.02
C PRO A 600 0.93 -19.11 -17.78
N ILE A 601 1.67 -18.07 -18.18
CA ILE A 601 1.10 -16.85 -18.80
C ILE A 601 0.59 -17.12 -20.23
N ASP A 602 1.08 -18.17 -20.88
CA ASP A 602 0.70 -18.45 -22.26
C ASP A 602 -0.82 -18.68 -22.36
N ALA A 603 -1.46 -18.00 -23.31
CA ALA A 603 -2.91 -17.92 -23.47
C ALA A 603 -3.58 -19.22 -24.00
N ASN A 604 -2.87 -20.35 -23.97
CA ASN A 604 -3.32 -21.65 -24.46
C ASN A 604 -3.45 -22.69 -23.35
#